data_AF-A0A967ME00-F1
#
_entry.id   AF-A0A967ME00-F1
#
_cell.length_a   1.000
_cell.length_b   1.000
_cell.length_c   1.000
_cell.angle_alpha   90.00
_cell.angle_beta   90.00
_cell.angle_gamma   90.00
#
_symmetry.space_group_name_H-M   'P 1'
#
loop_
_entity.id
_entity.type
_entity.pdbx_description
1 polymer ?
#
loop_
_entity_poly.entity_id
_entity_poly.type
_entity_poly.pdbx_seq_one_letter_code
_entity_poly.pdbx_strand_id
1 'polypeptide(L)' 'ACSQDSIAHITEKVKEVGANRVVVASCTPHTHGPLFESSIRAAGLNPYLLDMANIRNHCSWVHSGDWDKATGKA' A
#
# COMPACT_ATOMS: atom_id res chain seq x y z
N ALA A 1 6.49 4.47 -1.91
CA ALA A 1 5.31 4.13 -1.08
C ALA A 1 5.52 4.46 0.41
N CYS A 2 6.62 4.04 1.07
CA CYS A 2 6.81 4.28 2.51
C CYS A 2 7.63 5.53 2.87
N SER A 3 8.06 6.35 1.89
CA SER A 3 8.67 7.64 2.20
C SER A 3 7.62 8.58 2.81
N GLN A 4 8.08 9.55 3.62
CA GLN A 4 7.19 10.54 4.25
C GLN A 4 6.33 11.26 3.19
N ASP A 5 6.94 11.66 2.07
CA ASP A 5 6.23 12.32 0.97
C ASP A 5 5.14 11.43 0.35
N SER A 6 5.42 10.13 0.15
CA SER A 6 4.41 9.19 -0.37
C SER A 6 3.23 9.04 0.58
N ILE A 7 3.49 9.04 1.89
CA ILE A 7 2.46 8.87 2.93
C ILE A 7 1.60 10.13 3.06
N ALA A 8 2.23 11.30 3.01
CA ALA A 8 1.51 12.58 2.95
C ALA A 8 0.60 12.62 1.72
N HIS A 9 1.13 12.26 0.55
CA HIS A 9 0.37 12.21 -0.69
C HIS A 9 -0.82 11.23 -0.63
N ILE A 10 -0.65 10.03 -0.04
CA ILE A 10 -1.77 9.08 0.17
C ILE A 10 -2.85 9.72 1.05
N THR A 11 -2.45 10.34 2.15
CA THR A 11 -3.38 10.99 3.10
C THR A 11 -4.20 12.09 2.43
N GLU A 12 -3.54 12.95 1.66
CA GLU A 12 -4.19 14.02 0.91
C GLU A 12 -5.13 13.47 -0.17
N LYS A 13 -4.67 12.48 -0.94
CA LYS A 13 -5.46 11.93 -2.03
C LYS A 13 -6.72 11.25 -1.54
N VAL A 14 -6.64 10.54 -0.42
CA VAL A 14 -7.80 9.90 0.23
C VAL A 14 -8.87 10.93 0.60
N LYS A 15 -8.48 12.10 1.12
CA LYS A 15 -9.42 13.21 1.40
C LYS A 15 -9.98 13.81 0.11
N GLU A 16 -9.12 14.08 -0.87
CA GLU A 16 -9.49 14.72 -2.14
C GLU A 16 -10.55 13.94 -2.91
N VAL A 17 -10.39 12.62 -3.01
CA VAL A 17 -11.32 11.76 -3.77
C VAL A 17 -12.47 11.22 -2.92
N GLY A 18 -12.50 11.54 -1.62
CA GLY A 18 -13.49 11.00 -0.69
C GLY A 18 -13.46 9.46 -0.60
N ALA A 19 -12.27 8.86 -0.66
CA ALA A 19 -12.13 7.41 -0.64
C ALA A 19 -12.67 6.82 0.67
N ASN A 20 -13.29 5.64 0.57
CA ASN A 20 -13.80 4.91 1.73
C ASN A 20 -13.00 3.62 2.03
N ARG A 21 -12.08 3.23 1.14
CA ARG A 21 -11.18 2.06 1.26
C ARG A 21 -9.84 2.40 0.63
N VAL A 22 -8.76 1.81 1.12
CA VAL A 22 -7.41 1.98 0.56
C VAL A 22 -6.76 0.62 0.41
N VAL A 23 -6.11 0.37 -0.73
CA VAL A 23 -5.27 -0.81 -0.94
C VAL A 23 -3.87 -0.33 -1.30
N VAL A 24 -2.85 -0.86 -0.62
CA VAL A 24 -1.44 -0.54 -0.91
C VAL A 24 -0.72 -1.79 -1.40
N ALA A 25 -0.37 -1.82 -2.69
CA ALA A 25 0.44 -2.88 -3.28
C ALA A 25 1.93 -2.55 -3.11
N SER A 26 2.62 -3.23 -2.20
CA SER A 26 4.03 -2.96 -1.87
C SER A 26 4.70 -4.15 -1.17
N CYS A 27 5.24 -3.95 0.02
CA CYS A 27 5.90 -4.96 0.85
C CYS A 27 4.92 -5.72 1.75
N THR A 28 5.47 -6.54 2.65
CA THR A 28 4.70 -7.21 3.70
C THR A 28 3.94 -6.22 4.59
N PRO A 29 2.69 -6.54 5.00
CA PRO A 29 1.91 -5.73 5.93
C PRO A 29 2.57 -5.62 7.32
N HIS A 30 3.39 -6.61 7.70
CA HIS A 30 4.04 -6.61 9.00
C HIS A 30 5.01 -5.43 9.19
N THR A 31 5.69 -4.99 8.13
CA THR A 31 6.72 -3.95 8.23
C THR A 31 6.13 -2.54 8.18
N HIS A 32 5.22 -2.28 7.22
CA HIS A 32 4.72 -0.91 6.97
C HIS A 32 3.20 -0.76 7.12
N GLY A 33 2.47 -1.81 7.49
CA GLY A 33 1.02 -1.74 7.77
C GLY A 33 0.67 -0.66 8.78
N PRO A 34 1.28 -0.63 9.98
CA PRO A 34 0.98 0.39 10.99
C PRO A 34 1.18 1.84 10.50
N LEU A 35 2.11 2.05 9.57
CA LEU A 35 2.42 3.35 8.99
C LEU A 35 1.31 3.81 8.03
N PHE A 36 0.85 2.93 7.15
CA PHE A 36 -0.28 3.23 6.25
C PHE A 36 -1.62 3.33 7.01
N GLU A 37 -1.82 2.52 8.05
CA GLU A 37 -2.97 2.63 8.95
C GLU A 37 -3.03 4.01 9.62
N SER A 38 -1.89 4.51 10.09
CA SER A 38 -1.78 5.84 10.70
C SER A 38 -2.08 6.95 9.68
N SER A 39 -1.62 6.77 8.43
CA SER A 39 -1.89 7.69 7.33
C SER A 39 -3.39 7.80 7.01
N ILE A 40 -4.07 6.67 6.80
CA ILE A 40 -5.50 6.71 6.47
C ILE A 40 -6.36 7.15 7.68
N ARG A 41 -5.88 6.91 8.91
CA ARG A 41 -6.48 7.47 10.12
C ARG A 41 -6.41 8.99 10.14
N ALA A 42 -5.26 9.57 9.80
CA ALA A 42 -5.10 11.02 9.65
C ALA A 42 -5.95 11.59 8.49
N ALA A 43 -6.32 10.75 7.53
CA ALA A 43 -7.28 11.06 6.48
C ALA A 43 -8.75 11.02 6.95
N GLY A 44 -9.03 10.53 8.16
CA GLY A 44 -10.38 10.40 8.71
C GLY A 44 -11.03 9.03 8.47
N LEU A 45 -10.30 8.05 7.95
CA LEU A 45 -10.81 6.69 7.73
C LEU A 45 -10.51 5.79 8.92
N ASN A 46 -11.35 4.76 9.07
CA ASN A 46 -11.07 3.66 9.98
C ASN A 46 -9.84 2.86 9.45
N PRO A 47 -8.80 2.63 10.28
CA PRO A 47 -7.60 1.86 9.92
C PRO A 47 -7.87 0.48 9.32
N TYR A 48 -8.94 -0.20 9.76
CA TYR A 48 -9.32 -1.52 9.27
C TYR A 48 -9.93 -1.50 7.86
N LEU A 49 -10.00 -0.33 7.23
CA LEU A 49 -10.42 -0.14 5.84
C LEU A 49 -9.22 -0.05 4.88
N LEU A 50 -8.02 -0.29 5.40
CA LEU A 50 -6.80 -0.52 4.63
C LEU A 50 -6.62 -2.02 4.36
N ASP A 51 -6.21 -2.36 3.15
CA ASP A 51 -5.61 -3.67 2.84
C ASP A 51 -4.24 -3.50 2.18
N MET A 52 -3.37 -4.51 2.28
CA MET A 52 -2.02 -4.48 1.73
C MET A 52 -1.73 -5.73 0.89
N ALA A 53 -1.51 -5.51 -0.41
CA ALA A 53 -1.07 -6.55 -1.32
C ALA A 53 0.48 -6.62 -1.35
N ASN A 54 1.05 -7.75 -0.92
CA ASN A 54 2.50 -7.93 -0.89
C ASN A 54 3.05 -8.37 -2.25
N ILE A 55 3.28 -7.40 -3.15
CA ILE A 55 3.84 -7.64 -4.48
C ILE A 55 5.38 -7.64 -4.50
N ARG A 56 6.03 -7.44 -3.34
CA ARG A 56 7.50 -7.47 -3.25
C ARG A 56 8.02 -8.85 -2.83
N ASN A 57 7.82 -9.22 -1.57
CA ASN A 57 8.37 -10.46 -1.01
C ASN A 57 7.72 -11.69 -1.65
N HIS A 58 6.43 -11.60 -1.98
CA HIS A 58 5.69 -12.72 -2.58
C HIS A 58 5.59 -12.64 -4.11
N CYS A 59 6.18 -11.61 -4.74
CA CYS A 59 6.19 -11.52 -6.20
C CYS A 59 7.56 -11.06 -6.72
N SER A 60 7.85 -9.75 -6.74
CA SER A 60 9.02 -9.22 -7.45
C SER A 60 10.36 -9.85 -7.06
N TRP A 61 10.56 -10.24 -5.79
CA TRP A 61 11.81 -10.87 -5.33
C TRP A 61 11.94 -12.33 -5.71
N VAL A 62 10.83 -13.08 -5.73
CA VAL A 62 10.84 -14.53 -5.99
C VAL A 62 10.67 -14.86 -7.48
N HIS A 63 10.27 -13.87 -8.29
CA HIS A 63 10.05 -13.99 -9.74
C HIS A 63 10.96 -13.06 -10.56
N SER A 64 12.14 -12.71 -10.04
CA SER A 64 13.07 -11.76 -10.66
C SER A 64 13.61 -12.17 -12.03
N GLY A 65 13.46 -13.44 -12.41
CA GLY A 65 13.84 -13.98 -13.73
C GLY A 65 12.71 -14.01 -14.77
N ASP A 66 11.46 -13.70 -14.39
CA ASP A 66 10.29 -13.74 -15.29
C ASP A 66 9.36 -12.57 -15.01
N TRP A 67 9.66 -11.43 -15.63
CA TRP A 67 8.98 -10.15 -15.40
C TRP A 67 7.53 -10.14 -15.90
N ASP A 68 7.23 -10.85 -16.99
CA ASP A 68 5.89 -10.91 -17.55
C ASP A 68 4.95 -11.68 -16.59
N LYS A 69 5.41 -12.83 -16.07
CA LYS A 69 4.63 -13.56 -15.05
C LYS A 69 4.59 -12.83 -13.71
N ALA A 70 5.66 -12.15 -13.31
CA ALA A 70 5.67 -11.34 -12.09
C ALA A 70 4.63 -10.21 -12.17
N THR A 71 4.57 -9.51 -13.30
CA THR A 71 3.58 -8.46 -13.54
C THR A 71 2.17 -9.03 -13.62
N GLY A 72 1.96 -10.16 -14.30
CA GLY A 72 0.64 -10.81 -14.35
C GLY A 72 0.14 -11.35 -13.00
N LYS A 73 1.05 -11.62 -12.06
CA LYS A 73 0.72 -12.03 -10.68
C LYS A 73 0.41 -10.84 -9.77
N ALA A 74 1.04 -9.69 -10.00
CA ALA A 74 0.95 -8.49 -9.17
C ALA A 74 -0.39 -7.77 -9.37
#